data_AF-A0A0N8RU65-F1
#
_entry.id   AF-A0A0N8RU65-F1
#
_cell.length_a   1.000
_cell.length_b   1.000
_cell.length_c   1.000
_cell.angle_alpha   90.00
_cell.angle_beta   90.00
_cell.angle_gamma   90.00
#
_symmetry.space_group_name_H-M   'P 1'
#
loop_
_entity.id
_entity.type
_entity.pdbx_description
1 polymer ?
#
loop_
_entity_poly.entity_id
_entity_poly.type
_entity_poly.pdbx_seq_one_letter_code
_entity_poly.pdbx_strand_id
1 'polypeptide(L)'
;MLGGFNLYQYAPSPIGWIDPLGLAGFFTPSTFTAPSGSTHTVYQQVIDWDLPVNTREGVKTNLDLASEGRSPFVVKNGSYSQLNLHHSKQDGLGSLFELSADTHKRFGNTNALHPHLPAQHPINPVNRDLFNGDRGAYWEGRAQTEINRRAGSPKLSGNCG
;
A
#
# COMPACT_ATOMS: atom_id res chain seq x y z
N MET A 1 -2.78 3.59 52.83
CA MET A 1 -1.43 4.11 52.56
C MET A 1 -0.61 3.00 51.94
N LEU A 2 0.01 3.29 50.77
CA LEU A 2 1.32 2.82 50.25
C LEU A 2 1.58 1.30 50.24
N GLY A 3 1.73 0.60 49.12
CA GLY A 3 2.60 0.75 47.93
C GLY A 3 3.06 -0.70 47.61
N GLY A 4 3.30 -1.20 46.42
CA GLY A 4 3.67 -0.66 45.13
C GLY A 4 4.52 -1.77 44.48
N PHE A 5 3.93 -2.56 43.58
CA PHE A 5 4.70 -3.45 42.72
C PHE A 5 4.90 -2.74 41.38
N ASN A 6 6.14 -2.35 41.12
CA ASN A 6 6.60 -1.85 39.82
C ASN A 6 6.42 -2.96 38.79
N LEU A 7 5.41 -2.83 37.94
CA LEU A 7 5.29 -3.62 36.73
C LEU A 7 5.58 -2.70 35.54
N TYR A 8 6.87 -2.42 35.29
CA TYR A 8 7.32 -2.09 33.95
C TYR A 8 7.21 -3.36 33.09
N GLN A 9 5.98 -3.79 32.86
CA GLN A 9 5.67 -4.70 31.76
C GLN A 9 4.92 -3.85 30.76
N TYR A 10 5.59 -3.58 29.66
CA TYR A 10 4.99 -3.04 28.46
C TYR A 10 3.83 -3.97 28.08
N ALA A 11 2.62 -3.63 28.51
CA ALA A 11 1.44 -4.33 28.07
C ALA A 11 1.31 -4.03 26.57
N PRO A 12 1.26 -5.04 25.68
CA PRO A 12 0.82 -4.79 24.32
C PRO A 12 -0.63 -4.33 24.43
N SER A 13 -0.88 -3.02 24.31
CA SER A 13 -2.22 -2.46 24.33
C SER A 13 -3.03 -3.16 23.23
N PRO A 14 -4.07 -3.94 23.55
CA PRO A 14 -4.97 -4.50 22.56
C PRO A 14 -5.98 -3.42 22.19
N ILE A 15 -5.50 -2.28 21.70
CA ILE A 15 -6.37 -1.36 20.97
C ILE A 15 -6.52 -2.01 19.61
N GLY A 16 -7.51 -2.92 19.54
CA GLY A 16 -7.96 -3.50 18.29
C GLY A 16 -8.14 -2.37 17.28
N TRP A 17 -7.47 -2.52 16.15
CA TRP A 17 -7.60 -1.59 15.04
C TRP A 17 -9.09 -1.53 14.67
N ILE A 18 -9.77 -0.43 15.02
CA ILE A 18 -11.14 -0.18 14.59
C ILE A 18 -11.04 0.07 13.09
N ASP A 19 -11.62 -0.80 12.27
CA ASP A 19 -11.71 -0.66 10.81
C ASP A 19 -12.84 0.31 10.46
N PRO A 20 -12.57 1.62 10.31
CA PRO A 20 -13.61 2.63 10.17
C PRO A 20 -14.16 2.67 8.74
N LEU A 21 -13.64 1.82 7.85
CA LEU A 21 -13.90 1.82 6.41
C LEU A 21 -14.56 0.52 5.94
N GLY A 22 -14.74 -0.49 6.81
CA GLY A 22 -15.34 -1.78 6.45
C GLY A 22 -14.50 -2.58 5.45
N LEU A 23 -13.18 -2.42 5.53
CA LEU A 23 -12.18 -3.01 4.65
C LEU A 23 -11.65 -4.37 5.14
N ALA A 24 -12.19 -4.91 6.24
CA ALA A 24 -11.85 -6.23 6.73
C ALA A 24 -11.92 -7.27 5.60
N GLY A 25 -10.78 -7.88 5.27
CA GLY A 25 -10.63 -8.84 4.18
C GLY A 25 -10.38 -8.25 2.79
N PHE A 26 -10.48 -6.93 2.61
CA PHE A 26 -10.11 -6.26 1.35
C PHE A 26 -8.60 -6.01 1.25
N PHE A 27 -7.97 -5.66 2.38
CA PHE A 27 -6.53 -5.42 2.45
C PHE A 27 -5.81 -6.51 3.23
N THR A 28 -4.63 -6.88 2.75
CA THR A 28 -3.65 -7.72 3.44
C THR A 28 -2.54 -6.84 4.00
N PRO A 29 -2.28 -6.84 5.31
CA PRO A 29 -1.19 -6.07 5.88
C PRO A 29 0.17 -6.69 5.53
N SER A 30 1.15 -5.85 5.24
CA SER A 30 2.56 -6.21 5.09
C SER A 30 3.47 -5.16 5.72
N THR A 31 4.75 -5.47 5.87
CA THR A 31 5.75 -4.50 6.32
C THR A 31 6.59 -4.04 5.13
N PHE A 32 6.78 -2.73 5.01
CA PHE A 32 7.66 -2.11 4.03
C PHE A 32 8.70 -1.26 4.74
N THR A 33 9.98 -1.58 4.55
CA THR A 33 11.10 -0.73 4.94
C THR A 33 11.53 0.07 3.73
N ALA A 34 11.31 1.38 3.79
CA ALA A 34 11.55 2.30 2.70
C ALA A 34 13.05 2.62 2.56
N PRO A 35 13.56 2.88 1.34
CA PRO A 35 14.93 3.35 1.12
C PRO A 35 15.28 4.61 1.92
N SER A 36 14.30 5.49 2.18
CA SER A 36 14.48 6.68 3.02
C SER A 36 14.73 6.37 4.51
N GLY A 37 14.60 5.11 4.93
CA GLY A 37 14.84 4.63 6.29
C GLY A 37 13.58 4.52 7.16
N SER A 38 12.42 4.97 6.69
CA SER A 38 11.15 4.75 7.40
C SER A 38 10.67 3.29 7.25
N THR A 39 9.86 2.83 8.20
CA THR A 39 9.19 1.53 8.10
C THR A 39 7.70 1.73 8.32
N HIS A 40 6.90 1.16 7.43
CA HIS A 40 5.45 1.30 7.41
C HIS A 40 4.78 -0.07 7.42
N THR A 41 3.64 -0.16 8.10
CA THR A 41 2.63 -1.17 7.74
C THR A 41 1.93 -0.70 6.47
N VAL A 42 1.89 -1.56 5.45
CA VAL A 42 1.21 -1.30 4.19
C VAL A 42 -0.01 -2.21 4.07
N TYR A 43 -1.17 -1.63 3.82
CA TYR A 43 -2.41 -2.34 3.55
C TYR A 43 -2.55 -2.55 2.04
N GLN A 44 -2.21 -3.76 1.62
CA GLN A 44 -2.08 -4.19 0.23
C GLN A 44 -3.38 -4.77 -0.31
N GLN A 45 -3.72 -4.53 -1.57
CA GLN A 45 -4.85 -5.21 -2.21
C GLN A 45 -4.37 -6.20 -3.27
N VAL A 46 -5.28 -7.09 -3.68
CA VAL A 46 -5.06 -8.00 -4.80
C VAL A 46 -4.94 -7.19 -6.10
N ILE A 47 -3.94 -7.52 -6.90
CA ILE A 47 -3.65 -6.89 -8.19
C ILE A 47 -3.67 -7.99 -9.24
N ASP A 48 -4.39 -7.75 -10.34
CA ASP A 48 -4.21 -8.54 -11.55
C ASP A 48 -2.90 -8.10 -12.22
N TRP A 49 -1.86 -8.90 -12.05
CA TRP A 49 -0.51 -8.59 -12.53
C TRP A 49 -0.39 -8.63 -14.06
N ASP A 50 -1.27 -9.36 -14.74
CA ASP A 50 -1.27 -9.50 -16.19
C ASP A 50 -2.25 -8.52 -16.88
N LEU A 51 -2.92 -7.66 -16.10
CA LEU A 51 -3.85 -6.64 -16.62
C LEU A 51 -3.15 -5.74 -17.66
N PRO A 52 -3.61 -5.70 -18.92
CA PRO A 52 -3.01 -4.88 -19.95
C PRO A 52 -3.40 -3.40 -19.79
N VAL A 53 -2.41 -2.52 -19.83
CA VAL A 53 -2.56 -1.08 -19.67
C VAL A 53 -1.94 -0.39 -20.88
N ASN A 54 -2.74 0.44 -21.56
CA ASN A 54 -2.26 1.28 -22.65
C ASN A 54 -1.36 2.40 -22.09
N THR A 55 -0.11 2.44 -22.53
CA THR A 55 0.84 3.50 -22.19
C THR A 55 1.30 4.23 -23.46
N ARG A 56 2.05 5.33 -23.29
CA ARG A 56 2.68 6.02 -24.43
C ARG A 56 3.69 5.15 -25.20
N GLU A 57 4.23 4.12 -24.55
CA GLU A 57 5.23 3.21 -25.10
C GLU A 57 4.60 1.92 -25.65
N GLY A 58 3.27 1.84 -25.69
CA GLY A 58 2.51 0.64 -26.06
C GLY A 58 1.82 0.00 -24.86
N VAL A 59 1.34 -1.23 -25.07
CA VAL A 59 0.64 -2.00 -24.03
C VAL A 59 1.65 -2.61 -23.07
N LYS A 60 1.49 -2.35 -21.78
CA LYS A 60 2.27 -2.96 -20.68
C LYS A 60 1.34 -3.65 -19.70
N THR A 61 1.79 -4.71 -19.05
CA THR A 61 1.04 -5.31 -17.93
C THR A 61 1.26 -4.52 -16.64
N ASN A 62 0.45 -4.78 -15.62
CA ASN A 62 0.71 -4.27 -14.27
C ASN A 62 2.06 -4.72 -13.72
N LEU A 63 2.50 -5.93 -14.04
CA LEU A 63 3.81 -6.43 -13.64
C LEU A 63 4.95 -5.63 -14.28
N ASP A 64 4.84 -5.32 -15.58
CA ASP A 64 5.81 -4.47 -16.29
C ASP A 64 5.88 -3.07 -15.66
N LEU A 65 4.72 -2.46 -15.41
CA LEU A 65 4.63 -1.14 -14.77
C LEU A 65 5.28 -1.15 -13.38
N ALA A 66 4.93 -2.10 -12.53
CA ALA A 66 5.47 -2.18 -11.17
C ALA A 66 6.97 -2.48 -11.16
N SER A 67 7.47 -3.26 -12.12
CA SER A 67 8.91 -3.51 -12.29
C SER A 67 9.70 -2.25 -12.68
N GLU A 68 9.03 -1.23 -13.22
CA GLU A 68 9.58 0.10 -13.51
C GLU A 68 9.33 1.10 -12.36
N GLY A 69 8.86 0.62 -11.20
CA GLY A 69 8.49 1.47 -10.06
C GLY A 69 7.20 2.29 -10.27
N ARG A 70 6.43 1.98 -11.31
CA ARG A 70 5.19 2.69 -11.65
C ARG A 70 4.00 2.03 -10.97
N SER A 71 3.02 2.84 -10.58
CA SER A 71 1.82 2.33 -9.93
C SER A 71 0.99 1.43 -10.88
N PRO A 72 0.55 0.24 -10.40
CA PRO A 72 -0.39 -0.63 -11.09
C PRO A 72 -1.80 -0.03 -11.20
N PHE A 73 -2.67 -0.70 -11.94
CA PHE A 73 -4.09 -0.39 -12.09
C PHE A 73 -4.96 -1.51 -11.53
N VAL A 74 -6.17 -1.17 -11.12
CA VAL A 74 -7.24 -2.13 -10.80
C VAL A 74 -8.48 -1.79 -11.61
N VAL A 75 -9.30 -2.78 -11.92
CA VAL A 75 -10.59 -2.56 -12.57
C VAL A 75 -11.67 -2.39 -11.51
N LYS A 76 -12.35 -1.24 -11.50
CA LYS A 76 -13.51 -0.95 -10.64
C LYS A 76 -14.68 -0.57 -11.51
N ASN A 77 -15.79 -1.28 -11.34
CA ASN A 77 -17.02 -1.06 -12.12
C ASN A 77 -16.76 -1.02 -13.65
N GLY A 78 -15.94 -1.95 -14.15
CA GLY A 78 -15.58 -2.04 -15.57
C GLY A 78 -14.59 -0.96 -16.06
N SER A 79 -14.13 -0.07 -15.19
CA SER A 79 -13.19 1.01 -15.53
C SER A 79 -11.84 0.84 -14.85
N TYR A 80 -10.77 1.22 -15.55
CA TYR A 80 -9.42 1.19 -15.01
C TYR A 80 -9.24 2.33 -14.00
N SER A 81 -8.64 2.02 -12.85
CA SER A 81 -8.37 2.96 -11.76
C SER A 81 -6.94 2.74 -11.28
N GLN A 82 -6.09 3.77 -11.40
CA GLN A 82 -4.69 3.67 -10.97
C GLN A 82 -4.61 3.54 -9.45
N LEU A 83 -3.77 2.63 -8.96
CA LEU A 83 -3.44 2.54 -7.55
C LEU A 83 -2.46 3.65 -7.14
N ASN A 84 -2.60 4.10 -5.91
CA ASN A 84 -1.68 5.04 -5.28
C ASN A 84 -1.30 4.51 -3.91
N LEU A 85 -0.01 4.60 -3.58
CA LEU A 85 0.45 4.40 -2.23
C LEU A 85 0.16 5.69 -1.44
N HIS A 86 -0.62 5.59 -0.37
CA HIS A 86 -1.13 6.75 0.36
C HIS A 86 -0.92 6.62 1.86
N HIS A 87 -0.36 7.65 2.50
CA HIS A 87 -0.23 7.75 3.94
C HIS A 87 -1.57 7.99 4.64
N SER A 88 -1.89 7.22 5.67
CA SER A 88 -3.03 7.52 6.54
C SER A 88 -2.86 8.90 7.16
N LYS A 89 -3.95 9.67 7.24
CA LYS A 89 -4.02 10.96 7.94
C LYS A 89 -3.00 12.03 7.49
N GLN A 90 -2.44 11.90 6.28
CA GLN A 90 -1.30 12.71 5.81
C GLN A 90 -0.03 12.60 6.70
N ASP A 91 0.07 11.57 7.55
CA ASP A 91 1.21 11.37 8.44
C ASP A 91 2.33 10.67 7.68
N GLY A 92 3.47 11.36 7.48
CA GLY A 92 4.64 10.84 6.78
C GLY A 92 5.31 9.63 7.44
N LEU A 93 4.95 9.29 8.68
CA LEU A 93 5.38 8.06 9.36
C LEU A 93 4.21 7.08 9.59
N GLY A 94 3.01 7.42 9.13
CA GLY A 94 1.81 6.62 9.30
C GLY A 94 1.76 5.39 8.39
N SER A 95 0.79 4.51 8.62
CA SER A 95 0.54 3.36 7.74
C SER A 95 0.23 3.80 6.31
N LEU A 96 0.60 2.96 5.36
CA LEU A 96 0.35 3.16 3.93
C LEU A 96 -0.82 2.30 3.45
N PHE A 97 -1.55 2.80 2.46
CA PHE A 97 -2.66 2.09 1.83
C PHE A 97 -2.50 2.13 0.32
N GLU A 98 -2.76 1.00 -0.34
CA GLU A 98 -2.95 0.98 -1.79
C GLU A 98 -4.37 1.44 -2.10
N LEU A 99 -4.54 2.69 -2.52
CA LEU A 99 -5.85 3.25 -2.82
C LEU A 99 -5.98 3.49 -4.32
N SER A 100 -7.05 2.98 -4.92
CA SER A 100 -7.36 3.37 -6.29
C SER A 100 -7.71 4.86 -6.35
N ALA A 101 -7.45 5.51 -7.48
CA ALA A 101 -7.77 6.92 -7.70
C ALA A 101 -9.24 7.24 -7.37
N ASP A 102 -10.17 6.35 -7.74
CA ASP A 102 -11.59 6.51 -7.44
C ASP A 102 -11.90 6.45 -5.94
N THR A 103 -11.27 5.51 -5.22
CA THR A 103 -11.43 5.39 -3.77
C THR A 103 -10.83 6.61 -3.07
N HIS A 104 -9.64 7.04 -3.47
CA HIS A 104 -9.03 8.25 -2.94
C HIS A 104 -9.91 9.48 -3.18
N LYS A 105 -10.47 9.63 -4.39
CA LYS A 105 -11.39 10.72 -4.72
C LYS A 105 -12.65 10.68 -3.84
N ARG A 106 -13.26 9.50 -3.66
CA ARG A 106 -14.47 9.33 -2.87
C ARG A 106 -14.28 9.68 -1.40
N PHE A 107 -13.14 9.33 -0.81
CA PHE A 107 -12.86 9.53 0.62
C PHE A 107 -11.86 10.66 0.89
N GLY A 108 -11.55 11.48 -0.11
CA GLY A 108 -10.48 12.48 -0.07
C GLY A 108 -10.67 13.59 0.96
N ASN A 109 -11.89 13.83 1.43
CA ASN A 109 -12.16 14.84 2.47
C ASN A 109 -12.38 14.23 3.86
N THR A 110 -12.08 12.94 4.04
CA THR A 110 -12.26 12.27 5.33
C THR A 110 -11.03 12.44 6.21
N ASN A 111 -11.24 12.41 7.52
CA ASN A 111 -10.15 12.44 8.51
C ASN A 111 -9.21 11.22 8.40
N ALA A 112 -9.64 10.14 7.75
CA ALA A 112 -8.79 8.96 7.54
C ALA A 112 -7.71 9.19 6.47
N LEU A 113 -8.00 10.02 5.46
CA LEU A 113 -7.03 10.36 4.41
C LEU A 113 -6.39 11.72 4.67
N HIS A 114 -7.21 12.75 4.89
CA HIS A 114 -6.80 14.15 4.84
C HIS A 114 -7.38 15.03 5.96
N PRO A 115 -7.04 14.77 7.24
CA PRO A 115 -7.53 15.56 8.38
C PRO A 115 -6.92 16.96 8.49
N HIS A 116 -5.87 17.27 7.72
CA HIS A 116 -5.13 18.53 7.82
C HIS A 116 -5.25 19.41 6.58
N LEU A 117 -5.98 19.00 5.54
CA LEU A 117 -6.15 19.83 4.34
C LEU A 117 -6.72 21.22 4.69
N PRO A 118 -6.23 22.28 4.03
CA PRO A 118 -5.25 22.28 2.94
C PRO A 118 -3.78 22.20 3.39
N ALA A 119 -3.50 22.19 4.69
CA ALA A 119 -2.15 22.12 5.23
C ALA A 119 -1.58 20.68 5.19
N GLN A 120 -0.27 20.59 5.44
CA GLN A 120 0.39 19.32 5.72
C GLN A 120 0.17 18.92 7.18
N HIS A 121 0.43 17.64 7.48
CA HIS A 121 0.42 17.16 8.86
C HIS A 121 1.44 17.96 9.71
N PRO A 122 1.04 18.47 10.89
CA PRO A 122 1.81 19.48 11.62
C PRO A 122 3.10 18.95 12.27
N ILE A 123 3.16 17.65 12.59
CA ILE A 123 4.31 17.03 13.27
C ILE A 123 5.16 16.22 12.26
N ASN A 124 4.51 15.32 11.53
CA ASN A 124 5.13 14.46 10.51
C ASN A 124 4.66 14.81 9.08
N PRO A 125 5.07 15.96 8.50
CA PRO A 125 4.72 16.28 7.13
C PRO A 125 5.34 15.27 6.13
N VAL A 126 4.60 14.92 5.09
CA VAL A 126 5.11 14.03 4.01
C VAL A 126 6.14 14.80 3.17
N ASN A 127 7.40 14.35 3.21
CA ASN A 127 8.42 14.79 2.24
C ASN A 127 8.13 14.14 0.88
N ARG A 128 7.74 14.96 -0.11
CA ARG A 128 7.24 14.47 -1.41
C ARG A 128 8.33 13.82 -2.26
N ASP A 129 9.55 14.34 -2.24
CA ASP A 129 10.64 13.83 -3.06
C ASP A 129 11.14 12.48 -2.54
N LEU A 130 11.33 12.38 -1.22
CA LEU A 130 11.65 11.10 -0.57
C LEU A 130 10.54 10.07 -0.80
N PHE A 131 9.28 10.46 -0.57
CA PHE A 131 8.17 9.54 -0.75
C PHE A 131 7.98 9.07 -2.19
N ASN A 132 8.31 9.91 -3.19
CA ASN A 132 8.26 9.49 -4.59
C ASN A 132 9.28 8.38 -4.88
N GLY A 133 10.49 8.47 -4.32
CA GLY A 133 11.49 7.40 -4.40
C GLY A 133 11.04 6.13 -3.68
N ASP A 134 10.53 6.28 -2.45
CA ASP A 134 10.05 5.15 -1.65
C ASP A 134 8.88 4.42 -2.31
N ARG A 135 7.96 5.16 -2.95
CA ARG A 135 6.84 4.59 -3.71
C ARG A 135 7.34 3.77 -4.90
N GLY A 136 8.38 4.22 -5.60
CA GLY A 136 8.98 3.47 -6.71
C GLY A 136 9.53 2.13 -6.22
N ALA A 137 10.39 2.17 -5.21
CA ALA A 137 10.98 0.97 -4.60
C ALA A 137 9.93 0.02 -4.02
N TYR A 138 8.85 0.55 -3.45
CA TYR A 138 7.72 -0.26 -2.99
C TYR A 138 7.09 -1.07 -4.13
N TRP A 139 6.81 -0.45 -5.28
CA TRP A 139 6.21 -1.15 -6.42
C TRP A 139 7.16 -2.14 -7.06
N GLU A 140 8.45 -1.82 -7.17
CA GLU A 140 9.47 -2.76 -7.64
C GLU A 140 9.55 -3.99 -6.74
N GLY A 141 9.52 -3.79 -5.42
CA GLY A 141 9.50 -4.89 -4.44
C GLY A 141 8.24 -5.76 -4.55
N ARG A 142 7.07 -5.15 -4.80
CA ARG A 142 5.82 -5.88 -5.09
C ARG A 142 5.94 -6.72 -6.36
N ALA A 143 6.49 -6.16 -7.43
CA ALA A 143 6.72 -6.87 -8.68
C ALA A 143 7.69 -8.05 -8.52
N GLN A 144 8.81 -7.83 -7.83
CA GLN A 144 9.80 -8.87 -7.57
C GLN A 144 9.22 -10.03 -6.76
N THR A 145 8.36 -9.72 -5.79
CA THR A 145 7.63 -10.75 -5.02
C THR A 145 6.75 -11.61 -5.93
N GLU A 146 6.04 -10.99 -6.87
CA GLU A 146 5.23 -11.72 -7.85
C GLU A 146 6.07 -12.56 -8.81
N ILE A 147 7.18 -12.00 -9.33
CA ILE A 147 8.13 -12.73 -10.18
C ILE A 147 8.65 -13.98 -9.46
N ASN A 148 9.07 -13.84 -8.21
CA ASN A 148 9.55 -14.95 -7.40
C ASN A 148 8.45 -16.00 -7.16
N ARG A 149 7.21 -15.56 -6.90
CA ARG A 149 6.05 -16.44 -6.75
C ARG A 149 5.80 -17.26 -8.02
N ARG A 150 5.88 -16.63 -9.20
CA ARG A 150 5.73 -17.31 -10.51
C ARG A 150 6.86 -18.30 -10.76
N ALA A 151 8.10 -17.95 -10.41
CA ALA A 151 9.26 -18.82 -10.57
C ALA A 151 9.23 -20.05 -9.64
N GLY A 152 8.72 -19.89 -8.41
CA GLY A 152 8.58 -20.98 -7.44
C GLY A 152 7.33 -21.84 -7.59
N SER A 153 6.38 -21.45 -8.46
CA SER A 153 5.20 -22.26 -8.77
C SER A 153 5.58 -23.34 -9.80
N PRO A 154 5.35 -24.64 -9.54
CA PRO A 154 5.57 -25.67 -10.57
C PRO A 154 4.74 -25.30 -11.80
N LYS A 155 5.39 -25.15 -12.97
CA LYS A 155 4.65 -25.12 -14.22
C LYS A 155 3.87 -26.43 -14.28
N LEU A 156 2.54 -26.37 -14.21
CA LEU A 156 1.69 -27.49 -14.61
C LEU A 156 2.07 -27.79 -16.06
N SER A 157 2.95 -28.78 -16.25
CA SER A 157 3.22 -29.35 -17.56
C SER A 157 1.90 -29.94 -18.03
N GLY A 158 1.24 -29.25 -18.96
CA GLY A 158 0.11 -29.81 -19.68
C GLY A 158 0.60 -31.06 -20.38
N ASN A 159 0.30 -32.22 -19.81
CA ASN A 159 0.37 -33.49 -20.51
C ASN A 159 -0.78 -33.46 -21.53
N CYS A 160 -0.45 -33.17 -22.78
CA CYS A 160 -1.23 -33.62 -23.91
C CYS A 160 -1.04 -35.14 -24.01
N GLY A 161 -2.12 -35.87 -23.77
CA GLY A 161 -2.29 -37.30 -24.06
C GLY A 161 -3.60 -37.50 -24.79
#